data_AF-A0A2Z2E0Y7-F1
#
_entry.id   AF-A0A2Z2E0Y7-F1
#
_cell.length_a   1.000
_cell.length_b   1.000
_cell.length_c   1.000
_cell.angle_alpha   90.00
_cell.angle_beta   90.00
_cell.angle_gamma   90.00
#
_symmetry.space_group_name_H-M   'P 1'
#
loop_
_entity.id
_entity.type
_entity.pdbx_description
1 polymer ?
#
loop_
_entity_poly.entity_id
_entity_poly.type
_entity_poly.pdbx_seq_one_letter_code
_entity_poly.pdbx_strand_id
1 'polypeptide(L)' 'RKIAIGVANESGMDWQGKNAYYHSGTSDTILPQFVPNDKALLYDGRKTHGPVATGAVGVVAYHMSDGTTLGILFSVPFD' A
#
# COMPACT_ATOMS: atom_id res chain seq x y z
N ARG A 1 2.31 15.90 3.33
CA ARG A 1 2.52 14.59 3.99
C ARG A 1 2.57 13.53 2.90
N LYS A 2 3.54 12.61 2.96
CA LYS A 2 3.75 11.52 1.99
C LYS A 2 4.45 10.34 2.66
N ILE A 3 4.33 9.15 2.09
CA ILE A 3 4.96 7.91 2.53
C ILE A 3 5.46 7.14 1.31
N ALA A 4 6.62 6.51 1.46
CA ALA A 4 7.10 5.47 0.57
C ALA A 4 7.03 4.15 1.33
N ILE A 5 6.50 3.11 0.70
CA ILE A 5 6.22 1.81 1.31
C ILE A 5 7.03 0.77 0.54
N GLY A 6 7.88 0.04 1.26
CA GLY A 6 8.56 -1.15 0.76
C GLY A 6 8.22 -2.33 1.65
N VAL A 7 7.75 -3.43 1.07
CA VAL A 7 7.47 -4.67 1.81
C VAL A 7 8.12 -5.83 1.07
N ALA A 8 9.08 -6.48 1.72
CA ALA A 8 9.70 -7.69 1.22
C ALA A 8 8.78 -8.89 1.44
N ASN A 9 8.59 -9.68 0.39
CA ASN A 9 7.89 -10.94 0.44
C ASN A 9 8.90 -12.08 0.59
N GLU A 10 9.11 -12.48 1.84
CA GLU A 10 9.92 -13.65 2.22
C GLU A 10 9.02 -14.76 2.80
N SER A 11 7.74 -14.78 2.41
CA SER A 11 6.74 -15.63 3.07
C SER A 11 6.68 -17.06 2.49
N GLY A 12 7.47 -17.37 1.45
CA GLY A 12 7.34 -18.61 0.69
C GLY A 12 6.10 -18.69 -0.22
N MET A 13 5.41 -17.55 -0.43
CA MET A 13 4.14 -17.48 -1.17
C MET A 13 4.17 -16.39 -2.22
N ASP A 14 3.40 -16.53 -3.29
CA ASP A 14 3.19 -15.44 -4.25
C ASP A 14 2.02 -14.57 -3.79
N TRP A 15 2.17 -13.25 -3.95
CA TRP A 15 1.11 -12.30 -3.63
C TRP A 15 0.53 -11.68 -4.91
N GLN A 16 -0.79 -11.50 -4.93
CA GLN A 16 -1.52 -10.81 -5.99
C GLN A 16 -2.22 -9.57 -5.45
N GLY A 17 -1.95 -8.41 -6.07
CA GLY A 17 -2.52 -7.13 -5.67
C GLY A 17 -4.05 -7.14 -5.78
N LYS A 18 -4.73 -6.78 -4.67
CA LYS A 18 -6.19 -6.73 -4.60
C LYS A 18 -6.71 -5.32 -4.83
N ASN A 19 -6.43 -4.42 -3.89
CA ASN A 19 -6.82 -3.02 -3.95
C ASN A 19 -6.02 -2.18 -2.94
N ALA A 20 -6.09 -0.86 -3.13
CA ALA A 20 -5.72 0.13 -2.13
C ALA A 20 -6.95 0.98 -1.80
N TYR A 21 -7.26 1.11 -0.51
CA TYR A 21 -8.31 2.00 -0.01
C TYR A 21 -7.67 3.18 0.72
N TYR A 22 -7.96 4.39 0.29
CA TYR A 22 -7.50 5.61 0.93
C TYR A 22 -8.63 6.22 1.75
N HIS A 23 -8.46 6.24 3.07
CA HIS A 23 -9.30 7.04 3.95
C HIS A 23 -8.96 8.53 3.82
N SER A 24 -7.68 8.85 3.62
CA SER A 24 -7.19 10.21 3.40
C SER A 24 -6.02 10.24 2.44
N GLY A 25 -5.99 11.19 1.51
CA GLY A 25 -4.95 11.29 0.49
C GLY A 25 -5.20 10.39 -0.72
N THR A 26 -4.15 10.10 -1.47
CA THR A 26 -4.19 9.35 -2.74
C THR A 26 -2.80 8.79 -3.07
N SER A 27 -2.71 8.00 -4.14
CA SER A 27 -1.46 7.63 -4.80
C SER A 27 -1.67 7.75 -6.31
N ASP A 28 -0.60 8.15 -7.00
CA ASP A 28 -0.55 8.20 -8.47
C ASP A 28 0.06 6.89 -9.04
N THR A 29 0.46 5.97 -8.15
CA THR A 29 1.11 4.69 -8.47
C THR A 29 0.07 3.56 -8.53
N ILE A 30 0.22 2.65 -9.49
CA ILE A 30 -0.56 1.41 -9.55
C ILE A 30 0.05 0.40 -8.58
N LEU A 31 -0.79 -0.22 -7.75
CA LEU A 31 -0.34 -1.26 -6.83
C LEU A 31 0.31 -2.41 -7.62
N PRO A 32 1.55 -2.84 -7.29
CA PRO A 32 2.20 -3.94 -7.99
C PRO A 32 1.32 -5.19 -8.01
N GLN A 33 0.97 -5.65 -9.21
CA GLN A 33 -0.04 -6.69 -9.40
C GLN A 33 0.43 -8.06 -8.90
N PHE A 34 1.71 -8.37 -9.05
CA PHE A 34 2.30 -9.65 -8.63
C PHE A 34 3.58 -9.39 -7.86
N VAL A 35 3.72 -10.02 -6.71
CA VAL A 35 4.92 -9.95 -5.86
C VAL A 35 5.32 -11.38 -5.53
N PRO A 36 6.21 -11.99 -6.33
CA PRO A 36 6.71 -13.33 -6.05
C PRO A 36 7.46 -13.40 -4.71
N ASN A 37 7.65 -14.62 -4.20
CA ASN A 37 8.61 -14.85 -3.11
C ASN A 37 10.02 -14.29 -3.47
N ASP A 38 10.76 -13.83 -2.47
CA ASP A 38 12.07 -13.17 -2.56
C ASP A 38 12.07 -11.86 -3.38
N LYS A 39 10.91 -11.22 -3.51
CA LYS A 39 10.75 -9.88 -4.13
C LYS A 39 10.14 -8.91 -3.14
N ALA A 40 10.36 -7.62 -3.40
CA ALA A 40 9.73 -6.56 -2.63
C ALA A 40 8.78 -5.75 -3.52
N LEU A 41 7.61 -5.39 -2.97
CA LEU A 41 6.79 -4.35 -3.56
C LEU A 41 7.34 -2.98 -3.17
N LEU A 42 7.25 -2.02 -4.09
CA LEU A 42 7.44 -0.61 -3.81
C LEU A 42 6.15 0.12 -4.18
N TYR A 43 5.65 0.92 -3.25
CA TYR A 43 4.42 1.69 -3.40
C TYR A 43 4.53 3.03 -2.67
N ASP A 44 3.56 3.91 -2.89
CA ASP A 44 3.56 5.22 -2.24
C ASP A 44 2.15 5.68 -1.85
N GLY A 45 2.12 6.79 -1.11
CA GLY A 45 0.91 7.51 -0.78
C GLY A 45 1.26 8.96 -0.44
N ARG A 46 0.37 9.88 -0.80
CA ARG A 46 0.53 11.30 -0.47
C ARG A 46 -0.79 11.93 -0.08
N LYS A 47 -0.72 13.05 0.63
CA LYS A 47 -1.91 13.88 0.84
C LYS A 47 -2.48 14.37 -0.49
N THR A 48 -3.77 14.68 -0.47
CA THR A 48 -4.43 15.36 -1.59
C THR A 48 -3.77 16.72 -1.84
N HIS A 49 -3.59 17.07 -3.11
CA HIS A 49 -3.06 18.38 -3.51
C HIS A 49 -4.00 19.52 -3.09
N GLY A 50 -3.45 20.72 -2.97
CA GLY A 50 -4.18 21.93 -2.59
C GLY A 50 -4.18 22.24 -1.10
N PRO A 51 -4.83 23.36 -0.71
CA PRO A 51 -4.84 23.89 0.65
C PRO A 51 -5.81 23.14 1.56
N VAL A 52 -5.61 21.82 1.69
CA VAL A 52 -6.38 20.93 2.55
C VAL A 52 -5.49 20.37 3.65
N ALA A 53 -5.98 20.43 4.89
CA ALA A 53 -5.31 19.95 6.09
C ALA A 53 -5.54 18.44 6.30
N THR A 54 -5.05 17.64 5.35
CA THR A 54 -5.19 16.17 5.36
C THR A 54 -3.85 15.44 5.31
N GLY A 55 -3.85 14.22 5.86
CA GLY A 55 -2.72 13.30 5.88
C GLY A 55 -2.66 12.39 4.65
N ALA A 56 -1.96 11.26 4.81
CA ALA A 56 -2.01 10.11 3.91
C ALA A 56 -2.31 8.86 4.76
N VAL A 57 -3.52 8.33 4.64
CA VAL A 57 -4.05 7.24 5.47
C VAL A 57 -4.78 6.26 4.59
N GLY A 58 -4.42 4.98 4.68
CA GLY A 58 -5.03 3.96 3.83
C GLY A 58 -4.59 2.55 4.19
N VAL A 59 -5.21 1.59 3.50
CA VAL A 59 -4.92 0.16 3.61
C VAL A 59 -4.65 -0.39 2.21
N VAL A 60 -3.58 -1.16 2.08
CA VAL A 60 -3.24 -1.93 0.88
C VAL A 60 -3.49 -3.40 1.17
N ALA A 61 -4.10 -4.12 0.22
CA ALA A 61 -4.40 -5.53 0.38
C ALA A 61 -3.81 -6.38 -0.76
N TYR A 62 -3.30 -7.55 -0.38
CA TYR A 62 -2.79 -8.58 -1.28
C TYR A 62 -3.44 -9.92 -0.96
N HIS A 63 -3.87 -10.65 -2.00
CA HIS A 63 -4.20 -12.06 -1.89
C HIS A 63 -2.90 -12.87 -1.85
N MET A 64 -2.79 -13.81 -0.92
CA MET A 64 -1.65 -14.74 -0.87
C MET A 64 -2.05 -16.08 -1.50
N SER A 65 -1.08 -16.82 -2.02
CA SER A 65 -1.31 -18.11 -2.69
C SER A 65 -1.90 -19.20 -1.78
N ASP A 66 -1.86 -19.03 -0.45
CA ASP A 66 -2.53 -19.90 0.52
C ASP A 66 -4.05 -19.62 0.68
N GLY A 67 -4.58 -18.65 -0.06
CA GLY A 67 -5.99 -18.25 -0.03
C GLY A 67 -6.33 -17.19 1.02
N THR A 68 -5.36 -16.75 1.83
CA THR A 68 -5.57 -15.68 2.81
C THR A 68 -5.30 -14.29 2.21
N THR A 69 -5.40 -13.23 3.02
CA THR A 69 -5.18 -11.83 2.59
C THR A 69 -4.24 -11.12 3.56
N LEU A 70 -3.16 -10.56 3.03
CA LEU A 70 -2.29 -9.64 3.75
C LEU A 70 -2.84 -8.21 3.65
N GLY A 71 -3.08 -7.58 4.80
CA GLY A 71 -3.50 -6.18 4.90
C GLY A 71 -2.41 -5.30 5.52
N ILE A 72 -2.07 -4.20 4.85
CA ILE A 72 -1.02 -3.26 5.28
C ILE A 72 -1.68 -1.89 5.51
N LEU A 73 -1.78 -1.47 6.77
CA LEU A 73 -2.27 -0.15 7.17
C LEU A 73 -1.11 0.85 7.22
N PHE A 74 -1.34 2.06 6.73
CA PHE A 74 -0.49 3.21 7.00
C PHE A 74 -1.33 4.43 7.43
N SER A 75 -0.78 5.23 8.34
CA SER A 75 -1.39 6.47 8.81
C SER A 75 -0.31 7.54 9.03
N VAL A 76 -0.30 8.55 8.16
CA VAL A 76 0.55 9.74 8.29
C VAL A 76 -0.37 10.94 8.45
N PRO A 77 -0.62 11.43 9.68
CA PRO A 77 -1.58 12.50 9.93
C PRO A 77 -1.09 13.84 9.38
N PHE A 78 -2.01 14.80 9.29
CA PHE A 78 -1.65 16.17 8.94
C PHE A 78 -0.94 16.84 10.11
N ASP A 79 -1.55 16.87 11.29
CA ASP A 79 -0.97 17.39 12.51
C ASP A 79 -0.16 16.33 13.25
#